data_AF-F4T8U5-F1
#
_entry.id   AF-F4T8U5-F1
#
_cell.length_a   1.000
_cell.length_b   1.000
_cell.length_c   1.000
_cell.angle_alpha   90.00
_cell.angle_beta   90.00
_cell.angle_gamma   90.00
#
_symmetry.space_group_name_H-M   'P 1'
#
loop_
_entity.id
_entity.type
_entity.pdbx_description
1 polymer ?
#
loop_
_entity_poly.entity_id
_entity_poly.type
_entity_poly.pdbx_seq_one_letter_code
_entity_poly.pdbx_strand_id
1 'polypeptide(L)' 'PCLAVVSRRHMDGWVPVFTQGELMFEDIDLLVMLQLVARVVADSLGNFLQGLPTKETPIPPAE' A
#
# COMPACT_ATOMS: atom_id res chain seq x y z
N PRO A 1 2.70 3.93 8.89
CA PRO A 1 2.51 2.63 8.19
C PRO A 1 1.65 2.85 6.94
N CYS A 2 1.76 2.01 5.91
CA CYS A 2 1.06 2.22 4.63
C CYS A 2 -0.48 2.28 4.78
N LEU A 3 -1.04 1.72 5.85
CA LEU A 3 -2.47 1.81 6.18
C LEU A 3 -2.91 3.19 6.71
N ALA A 4 -1.99 4.06 7.11
CA ALA A 4 -2.29 5.41 7.61
C ALA A 4 -2.81 6.37 6.52
N VAL A 5 -2.59 6.04 5.24
CA VAL A 5 -3.09 6.86 4.12
C VAL A 5 -4.42 6.37 3.56
N VAL A 6 -5.02 5.35 4.17
CA VAL A 6 -6.26 4.74 3.72
C VAL A 6 -7.42 5.20 4.58
N SER A 7 -8.49 5.63 3.92
CA SER A 7 -9.79 5.82 4.54
C SER A 7 -10.79 4.81 4.00
N ARG A 8 -11.73 4.38 4.84
CA ARG A 8 -12.86 3.55 4.47
C ARG A 8 -14.16 4.31 4.67
N ARG A 9 -15.20 3.94 3.92
CA ARG A 9 -16.55 4.44 4.17
C ARG A 9 -17.16 3.65 5.33
N HIS A 10 -17.57 4.35 6.37
CA HIS A 10 -18.22 3.78 7.55
C HIS A 10 -19.43 4.66 7.90
N MET A 11 -20.62 4.03 7.93
CA MET A 11 -21.90 4.75 7.98
C MET A 11 -21.95 5.84 6.88
N ASP A 12 -22.14 7.10 7.27
CA ASP A 12 -22.24 8.24 6.36
C ASP A 12 -20.92 9.00 6.15
N GLY A 13 -19.80 8.50 6.66
CA GLY A 13 -18.51 9.19 6.65
C GLY A 13 -17.34 8.38 6.09
N TRP A 14 -16.26 9.07 5.75
CA TRP A 14 -14.95 8.45 5.52
C TRP A 14 -14.15 8.50 6.82
N VAL A 15 -13.65 7.36 7.27
CA VAL A 15 -12.84 7.23 8.48
C VAL A 15 -11.49 6.59 8.17
N PRO A 16 -10.39 7.05 8.77
CA PRO A 16 -9.08 6.45 8.57
C PRO A 16 -9.04 5.02 9.11
N VAL A 17 -8.38 4.13 8.39
CA VAL A 17 -8.23 2.70 8.79
C VAL A 17 -7.22 2.53 9.92
N PHE A 18 -6.26 3.46 10.02
CA PHE A 18 -5.25 3.49 11.07
C PHE A 18 -5.20 4.88 11.69
N THR A 19 -5.36 4.96 13.00
CA THR A 19 -5.32 6.22 13.76
C THR A 19 -4.55 6.02 15.06
N GLN A 20 -3.74 7.00 15.44
CA GLN A 20 -3.03 7.03 16.74
C GLN A 20 -2.21 5.77 17.10
N GLY A 21 -1.74 5.02 16.11
CA GLY A 21 -0.94 3.81 16.36
C GLY A 21 -1.75 2.52 16.42
N GLU A 22 -3.08 2.63 16.41
CA GLU A 22 -4.01 1.53 16.46
C GLU A 22 -4.75 1.36 15.14
N LEU A 23 -5.08 0.10 14.85
CA LEU A 23 -5.89 -0.25 13.69
C LEU A 23 -7.35 -0.28 14.13
N MET A 24 -8.21 0.47 13.44
CA MET A 24 -9.65 0.56 13.74
C MET A 24 -10.39 -0.69 13.19
N PHE A 25 -9.84 -1.88 13.42
CA PHE A 25 -10.23 -3.16 12.81
C PHE A 25 -11.25 -3.98 13.61
N GLU A 26 -11.74 -3.51 14.76
CA GLU A 26 -12.67 -4.33 15.57
C GLU A 26 -13.97 -4.69 14.84
N ASP A 27 -14.30 -3.94 13.79
CA ASP A 27 -15.47 -4.11 12.92
C ASP A 27 -15.09 -4.26 11.42
N ILE A 28 -13.88 -4.77 11.12
CA ILE A 28 -13.45 -5.14 9.76
C ILE A 28 -13.10 -6.62 9.67
N ASP A 29 -13.77 -7.32 8.76
CA ASP A 29 -13.42 -8.70 8.41
C ASP A 29 -11.99 -8.78 7.85
N LEU A 30 -11.25 -9.82 8.25
CA LEU A 30 -9.86 -10.07 7.86
C LEU A 30 -9.66 -10.03 6.34
N LEU A 31 -10.63 -10.52 5.57
CA LEU A 31 -10.54 -10.56 4.11
C LEU A 31 -10.65 -9.15 3.50
N VAL A 32 -11.44 -8.27 4.12
CA VAL A 32 -11.57 -6.86 3.72
C VAL A 32 -10.29 -6.10 4.05
N MET A 33 -9.70 -6.36 5.22
CA MET A 33 -8.38 -5.82 5.59
C MET A 33 -7.32 -6.20 4.54
N LEU A 34 -7.24 -7.48 4.18
CA LEU A 34 -6.24 -7.98 3.23
C LEU A 34 -6.38 -7.32 1.85
N GLN A 35 -7.61 -7.07 1.40
CA GLN A 35 -7.87 -6.37 0.15
C GLN A 35 -7.43 -4.89 0.19
N LEU A 36 -7.64 -4.20 1.31
CA LEU A 36 -7.17 -2.82 1.49
C LEU A 36 -5.64 -2.77 1.48
N VAL A 37 -4.98 -3.66 2.22
CA VAL A 37 -3.51 -3.77 2.22
C VAL A 37 -2.98 -4.03 0.81
N ALA A 38 -3.57 -4.99 0.08
CA ALA A 38 -3.14 -5.32 -1.27
C ALA A 38 -3.25 -4.13 -2.23
N ARG A 39 -4.33 -3.33 -2.15
CA ARG A 39 -4.47 -2.12 -2.96
C ARG A 39 -3.45 -1.06 -2.58
N VAL A 40 -3.23 -0.82 -1.29
CA VAL A 40 -2.22 0.14 -0.83
C VAL A 40 -0.83 -0.23 -1.30
N VAL A 41 -0.47 -1.50 -1.21
CA VAL A 41 0.81 -2.02 -1.69
C VAL A 41 0.89 -1.82 -3.20
N ALA A 42 -0.17 -2.12 -3.95
CA ALA A 42 -0.23 -1.89 -5.39
C ALA A 42 -0.18 -0.39 -5.76
N ASP A 43 -0.79 0.52 -5.01
CA ASP A 43 -0.77 1.95 -5.29
C ASP A 43 0.56 2.59 -4.88
N SER A 44 1.12 2.17 -3.74
CA SER A 44 2.39 2.69 -3.22
C SER A 44 3.60 2.13 -3.97
N LEU A 45 3.53 0.87 -4.43
CA LEU A 45 4.60 0.20 -5.17
C LEU A 45 4.33 0.05 -6.67
N GLY A 46 3.12 0.32 -7.16
CA GLY A 46 2.79 0.14 -8.59
C GLY A 46 3.66 1.00 -9.49
N ASN A 47 3.95 2.23 -9.04
CA ASN A 47 4.88 3.12 -9.73
C ASN A 47 6.36 2.68 -9.56
N PHE A 48 6.70 2.04 -8.45
CA PHE A 48 8.03 1.50 -8.18
C PHE A 48 8.32 0.23 -9.02
N LEU A 49 7.29 -0.58 -9.29
CA LEU A 49 7.39 -1.81 -10.09
C LEU A 49 7.39 -1.52 -11.60
N GLN A 50 6.66 -0.49 -12.05
CA GLN A 50 6.77 -0.01 -13.44
C GLN A 50 8.14 0.59 -13.76
N GLY A 51 8.83 1.08 -12.73
CA GLY A 51 10.21 1.56 -12.79
C GLY A 51 11.25 0.53 -12.36
N LEU A 52 10.94 -0.78 -12.32
CA LEU A 52 12.02 -1.76 -12.22
C LEU A 52 12.96 -1.49 -13.40
N PRO A 53 14.28 -1.35 -13.18
CA PRO A 53 15.21 -1.18 -14.27
C PRO A 53 15.22 -2.46 -15.10
N THR A 54 14.37 -2.53 -16.13
CA THR A 54 14.38 -3.59 -17.16
C THR A 54 15.64 -3.50 -18.02
N LYS A 55 16.49 -2.50 -17.76
CA LYS A 55 17.75 -2.29 -18.42
C LYS A 55 18.87 -2.72 -17.48
N GLU A 56 19.51 -3.83 -17.82
CA GLU A 56 20.80 -4.21 -17.24
C GLU A 56 21.75 -3.00 -17.32
N THR A 57 22.40 -2.69 -16.20
CA THR A 57 23.46 -1.67 -16.20
C THR A 57 24.57 -2.20 -17.11
N PRO A 58 24.93 -1.50 -18.21
CA PRO A 58 25.98 -1.96 -19.10
C PRO A 58 27.26 -2.17 -18.28
N ILE A 59 27.83 -3.36 -18.37
CA ILE A 59 29.13 -3.67 -17.76
C ILE A 59 30.13 -2.70 -18.40
N PRO A 60 30.81 -1.82 -17.63
CA PRO A 60 31.85 -0.97 -18.18
C PRO A 60 32.93 -1.86 -18.82
N PRO A 61 33.51 -1.48 -19.97
CA PRO A 61 34.62 -2.22 -20.55
C PRO A 61 35.73 -2.35 -19.51
N ALA A 62 36.18 -3.58 -19.26
CA ALA A 62 37.37 -3.82 -18.47
C ALA A 62 38.56 -3.20 -19.20
N GLU A 63 39.28 -2.31 -18.52
CA GLU A 63 40.57 -1.77 -18.98
C GLU A 63 41.68 -2.81 -18.81
#